data_AF-A0A553P4I5-F1
#
_entry.id   AF-A0A553P4I5-F1
#
_cell.length_a   1.000
_cell.length_b   1.000
_cell.length_c   1.000
_cell.angle_alpha   90.00
_cell.angle_beta   90.00
_cell.angle_gamma   90.00
#
_symmetry.space_group_name_H-M   'P 1'
#
loop_
_entity.id
_entity.type
_entity.pdbx_description
1 polymer ?
#
loop_
_entity_poly.entity_id
_entity_poly.type
_entity_poly.pdbx_seq_one_letter_code
_entity_poly.pdbx_strand_id
1 'polypeptide(L)'
;MGWERELHEAVVTKNLMRVHEILDDPIVLKEFTEKKIWKPAVLQCPLHQAAYQGDIGTLKVLLDYGANVNGILDIPSRPPIKMSILHGAVICNEVETVRYLLHRGADVTIQGTYVDQDSVSGKITKLDGSPLSFARAAKTQAIVDILEEHFFKNGNLRLAMDFDHGPMDST
;
A
#
# COMPACT_ATOMS: atom_id res chain seq x y z
N MET A 1 -14.15 -22.76 9.13
CA MET A 1 -13.42 -21.48 9.23
C MET A 1 -12.02 -21.75 8.70
N GLY A 2 -11.55 -20.98 7.72
CA GLY A 2 -10.25 -21.19 7.07
C GLY A 2 -9.15 -20.32 7.70
N TRP A 3 -7.89 -20.70 7.50
CA TRP A 3 -6.71 -20.00 8.03
C TRP A 3 -6.63 -18.54 7.57
N GLU A 4 -7.26 -18.17 6.44
CA GLU A 4 -7.24 -16.79 5.93
C GLU A 4 -7.92 -15.81 6.89
N ARG A 5 -9.03 -16.23 7.52
CA ARG A 5 -9.75 -15.39 8.48
C ARG A 5 -8.93 -15.23 9.75
N GLU A 6 -8.32 -16.31 10.23
CA GLU A 6 -7.47 -16.27 11.43
C GLU A 6 -6.23 -15.41 11.20
N LEU A 7 -5.61 -15.53 10.03
CA LEU A 7 -4.46 -14.70 9.65
C LEU A 7 -4.85 -13.22 9.58
N HIS A 8 -5.99 -12.90 8.95
CA HIS A 8 -6.49 -11.54 8.91
C HIS A 8 -6.76 -10.97 10.32
N GLU A 9 -7.41 -11.74 11.19
CA GLU A 9 -7.69 -11.31 12.57
C GLU A 9 -6.40 -11.11 13.38
N ALA A 10 -5.42 -12.00 13.23
CA ALA A 10 -4.11 -11.86 13.84
C ALA A 10 -3.41 -10.57 13.39
N VAL A 11 -3.47 -10.24 12.10
CA VAL A 11 -2.93 -8.99 11.56
C VAL A 11 -3.68 -7.77 12.08
N VAL A 12 -5.02 -7.79 12.06
CA VAL A 12 -5.85 -6.67 12.55
C VAL A 12 -5.56 -6.36 14.01
N THR A 13 -5.34 -7.40 14.82
CA THR A 13 -5.04 -7.30 16.25
C THR A 13 -3.54 -7.11 16.56
N LYS A 14 -2.68 -7.01 15.53
CA LYS A 14 -1.21 -6.92 15.65
C LYS A 14 -0.59 -8.07 16.46
N ASN A 15 -1.20 -9.25 16.39
CA ASN A 15 -0.73 -10.45 17.06
C ASN A 15 0.32 -11.17 16.21
N LEU A 16 1.56 -10.65 16.24
CA LEU A 16 2.68 -11.17 15.47
C LEU A 16 2.98 -12.65 15.76
N MET A 17 2.83 -13.08 17.01
CA MET A 17 3.02 -14.47 17.40
C MET A 17 2.02 -15.38 16.70
N ARG A 18 0.75 -14.98 16.65
CA ARG A 18 -0.28 -15.75 15.94
C ARG A 18 -0.07 -15.74 14.43
N VAL A 19 0.45 -14.66 13.86
CA VAL A 19 0.84 -14.62 12.44
C VAL A 19 1.91 -15.67 12.15
N HIS A 20 2.95 -15.77 12.99
CA HIS A 20 3.97 -16.82 12.86
C HIS A 20 3.38 -18.22 12.97
N GLU A 21 2.61 -18.50 14.03
CA GLU A 21 2.00 -19.82 14.24
C GLU A 21 1.17 -20.29 13.04
N ILE A 22 0.43 -19.38 12.40
CA ILE A 22 -0.40 -19.71 11.23
C ILE A 22 0.47 -19.97 10.00
N LEU A 23 1.50 -19.15 9.75
CA LEU A 23 2.33 -19.26 8.56
C LEU A 23 3.42 -20.33 8.67
N ASP A 24 3.73 -20.80 9.87
CA ASP A 24 4.64 -21.93 10.09
C ASP A 24 4.02 -23.29 9.71
N ASP A 25 2.69 -23.37 9.57
CA ASP A 25 2.03 -24.55 9.02
C ASP A 25 2.39 -24.71 7.53
N PRO A 26 3.06 -25.81 7.11
CA PRO A 26 3.50 -26.00 5.73
C PRO A 26 2.36 -26.03 4.71
N ILE A 27 1.17 -26.48 5.10
CA ILE A 27 -0.01 -26.51 4.24
C ILE A 27 -0.47 -25.07 4.00
N VAL A 28 -0.58 -24.30 5.08
CA VAL A 28 -0.95 -22.88 5.02
C VAL A 28 0.08 -22.09 4.20
N LEU A 29 1.38 -22.28 4.44
CA LEU A 29 2.44 -21.58 3.71
C LEU A 29 2.42 -21.87 2.22
N LYS A 30 2.21 -23.14 1.85
CA LYS A 30 2.08 -23.51 0.44
C LYS A 30 0.89 -22.80 -0.20
N GLU A 31 -0.28 -22.84 0.43
CA GLU A 31 -1.46 -22.15 -0.10
C GLU A 31 -1.28 -20.61 -0.12
N PHE A 32 -0.62 -20.05 0.89
CA PHE A 32 -0.30 -18.63 1.00
C PHE A 32 0.57 -18.17 -0.18
N THR A 33 1.63 -18.92 -0.49
CA THR A 33 2.56 -18.59 -1.59
C THR A 33 1.99 -18.86 -2.98
N GLU A 34 1.17 -19.91 -3.16
CA GLU A 34 0.57 -20.25 -4.45
C GLU A 34 -0.55 -19.27 -4.87
N LYS A 35 -1.21 -18.62 -3.89
CA LYS A 35 -2.19 -17.56 -4.13
C LYS A 35 -1.51 -16.27 -4.61
N LYS A 36 -1.18 -16.20 -5.91
CA LYS A 36 -0.57 -15.03 -6.58
C LYS A 36 -1.31 -13.71 -6.39
N ILE A 37 -2.64 -13.77 -6.20
CA ILE A 37 -3.49 -12.61 -5.97
C ILE A 37 -4.36 -12.95 -4.77
N TRP A 38 -4.13 -12.27 -3.66
CA TRP A 38 -5.02 -12.26 -2.49
C TRP A 38 -6.30 -11.53 -2.87
N LYS A 39 -7.23 -12.27 -3.49
CA LYS A 39 -8.43 -11.69 -4.08
C LYS A 39 -9.30 -11.07 -2.97
N PRO A 40 -9.81 -9.86 -3.20
CA PRO A 40 -10.43 -9.04 -2.17
C PRO A 40 -11.88 -9.45 -1.99
N ALA A 41 -12.14 -10.38 -1.07
CA ALA A 41 -13.38 -10.33 -0.33
C ALA A 41 -13.25 -9.24 0.75
N VAL A 42 -13.05 -7.98 0.34
CA VAL A 42 -13.07 -6.72 1.12
C VAL A 42 -12.22 -6.64 2.41
N LEU A 43 -11.60 -7.73 2.86
CA LEU A 43 -11.07 -7.98 4.21
C LEU A 43 -9.89 -8.97 4.22
N GLN A 44 -9.22 -9.25 3.09
CA GLN A 44 -8.34 -10.44 2.98
C GLN A 44 -6.95 -10.21 2.39
N CYS A 45 -6.43 -8.99 2.37
CA CYS A 45 -4.99 -8.82 2.16
C CYS A 45 -4.30 -8.41 3.47
N PRO A 46 -3.71 -9.37 4.21
CA PRO A 46 -3.06 -9.08 5.49
C PRO A 46 -1.90 -8.09 5.31
N LEU A 47 -1.24 -8.09 4.15
CA LEU A 47 -0.15 -7.17 3.86
C LEU A 47 -0.63 -5.71 3.70
N HIS A 48 -1.80 -5.48 3.07
CA HIS A 48 -2.41 -4.14 3.02
C HIS A 48 -2.79 -3.66 4.41
N GLN A 49 -3.38 -4.53 5.23
CA GLN A 49 -3.78 -4.18 6.59
C GLN A 49 -2.57 -3.83 7.46
N ALA A 50 -1.49 -4.62 7.39
CA ALA A 50 -0.26 -4.32 8.11
C ALA A 50 0.36 -2.99 7.67
N ALA A 51 0.36 -2.69 6.36
CA ALA A 51 0.82 -1.40 5.83
C ALA A 51 -0.04 -0.21 6.28
N TYR A 52 -1.36 -0.38 6.28
CA TYR A 52 -2.31 0.62 6.77
C TYR A 52 -2.11 0.93 8.26
N GLN A 53 -1.74 -0.08 9.06
CA GLN A 53 -1.56 0.03 10.50
C GLN A 53 -0.13 0.42 10.94
N GLY A 54 0.79 0.58 9.99
CA GLY A 54 2.22 0.79 10.30
C GLY A 54 2.90 -0.39 10.98
N ASP A 55 2.34 -1.60 10.89
CA ASP A 55 2.88 -2.78 11.59
C ASP A 55 4.04 -3.42 10.81
N ILE A 56 5.23 -2.86 11.04
CA ILE A 56 6.48 -3.33 10.43
C ILE A 56 6.78 -4.80 10.79
N GLY A 57 6.41 -5.26 12.00
CA GLY A 57 6.65 -6.63 12.41
C GLY A 57 5.89 -7.61 11.53
N THR A 58 4.58 -7.40 11.40
CA THR A 58 3.71 -8.22 10.55
C THR A 58 4.08 -8.09 9.07
N LEU A 59 4.43 -6.88 8.61
CA LEU A 59 4.94 -6.67 7.24
C LEU A 59 6.18 -7.50 6.92
N LYS A 60 7.15 -7.52 7.84
CA LYS A 60 8.39 -8.31 7.68
C LYS A 60 8.06 -9.77 7.49
N VAL A 61 7.27 -10.34 8.40
CA VAL A 61 6.90 -11.75 8.35
C VAL A 61 6.16 -12.07 7.06
N LEU A 62 5.11 -11.33 6.71
CA LEU A 62 4.35 -11.61 5.49
C LEU A 62 5.22 -11.56 4.23
N LEU A 63 6.12 -10.57 4.12
CA LEU A 63 7.02 -10.45 2.97
C LEU A 63 8.12 -11.52 2.96
N ASP A 64 8.61 -11.95 4.12
CA ASP A 64 9.62 -13.01 4.23
C ASP A 64 9.03 -14.39 3.88
N TYR A 65 7.73 -14.58 4.11
CA TYR A 65 6.98 -15.77 3.69
C TYR A 65 6.46 -15.66 2.24
N GLY A 66 6.97 -14.70 1.46
CA GLY A 66 6.74 -14.62 0.02
C GLY A 66 5.53 -13.80 -0.42
N ALA A 67 4.94 -12.99 0.47
CA ALA A 67 3.89 -12.06 0.04
C ALA A 67 4.42 -11.07 -1.00
N ASN A 68 3.60 -10.77 -2.00
CA ASN A 68 3.95 -9.80 -3.04
C ASN A 68 3.87 -8.36 -2.51
N VAL A 69 5.02 -7.69 -2.41
CA VAL A 69 5.15 -6.27 -2.00
C VAL A 69 4.33 -5.31 -2.90
N ASN A 70 4.08 -5.69 -4.15
CA ASN A 70 3.29 -4.95 -5.12
C ASN A 70 1.84 -5.43 -5.22
N GLY A 71 1.36 -6.16 -4.20
CA GLY A 71 -0.02 -6.62 -4.11
C GLY A 71 -1.02 -5.48 -4.25
N ILE A 72 -2.10 -5.72 -4.99
CA ILE A 72 -3.15 -4.75 -5.25
C ILE A 72 -4.43 -5.15 -4.51
N LEU A 73 -4.94 -4.22 -3.71
CA LEU A 73 -6.28 -4.25 -3.16
C LEU A 73 -7.22 -3.72 -4.24
N ASP A 74 -8.24 -4.49 -4.61
CA ASP A 74 -9.18 -4.15 -5.69
C ASP A 74 -10.62 -4.31 -5.19
N ILE A 75 -11.12 -3.31 -4.48
CA ILE A 75 -12.45 -3.39 -3.88
C ILE A 75 -13.49 -3.03 -4.95
N PRO A 76 -14.44 -3.94 -5.24
CA PRO A 76 -15.53 -3.67 -6.17
C PRO A 76 -16.54 -2.70 -5.53
N SER A 77 -16.23 -1.40 -5.58
CA SER A 77 -17.10 -0.29 -5.17
C SER A 77 -17.47 0.59 -6.37
N ARG A 78 -18.32 1.60 -6.15
CA ARG A 78 -18.67 2.60 -7.18
C ARG A 78 -18.45 4.01 -6.62
N PRO A 79 -17.34 4.70 -6.98
CA PRO A 79 -16.25 4.27 -7.86
C PRO A 79 -15.38 3.15 -7.24
N PRO A 80 -14.66 2.34 -8.05
CA PRO A 80 -13.82 1.26 -7.53
C PRO A 80 -12.64 1.80 -6.74
N ILE A 81 -12.21 1.08 -5.70
CA ILE A 81 -10.98 1.38 -4.96
C ILE A 81 -9.92 0.38 -5.40
N LYS A 82 -8.79 0.90 -5.87
CA LYS A 82 -7.63 0.09 -6.28
C LYS A 82 -6.38 0.66 -5.65
N MET A 83 -5.66 -0.10 -4.84
CA MET A 83 -4.50 0.41 -4.11
C MET A 83 -3.39 -0.62 -3.99
N SER A 84 -2.13 -0.22 -4.21
CA SER A 84 -0.99 -1.06 -3.80
C SER A 84 -0.76 -0.99 -2.29
N ILE A 85 0.06 -1.90 -1.77
CA ILE A 85 0.52 -1.88 -0.36
C ILE A 85 1.11 -0.50 -0.01
N LEU A 86 1.91 0.06 -0.91
CA LEU A 86 2.55 1.35 -0.72
C LEU A 86 1.54 2.50 -0.63
N HIS A 87 0.44 2.47 -1.40
CA HIS A 87 -0.60 3.50 -1.27
C HIS A 87 -1.23 3.50 0.13
N GLY A 88 -1.46 2.32 0.72
CA GLY A 88 -2.02 2.21 2.08
C GLY A 88 -1.12 2.88 3.13
N ALA A 89 0.18 2.59 3.09
CA ALA A 89 1.16 3.21 3.97
C ALA A 89 1.25 4.73 3.77
N VAL A 90 1.15 5.21 2.52
CA VAL A 90 1.18 6.64 2.21
C VAL A 90 -0.05 7.37 2.77
N ILE A 91 -1.26 6.83 2.56
CA ILE A 91 -2.50 7.46 3.07
C ILE A 91 -2.47 7.56 4.60
N CYS A 92 -1.97 6.53 5.27
CA CYS A 92 -1.87 6.52 6.73
C CYS A 92 -0.67 7.30 7.27
N ASN A 93 0.13 7.94 6.41
CA ASN A 93 1.34 8.67 6.77
C ASN A 93 2.37 7.81 7.55
N GLU A 94 2.47 6.53 7.19
CA GLU A 94 3.35 5.56 7.87
C GLU A 94 4.76 5.61 7.29
N VAL A 95 5.52 6.63 7.66
CA VAL A 95 6.87 6.94 7.11
C VAL A 95 7.83 5.75 7.13
N GLU A 96 7.96 5.08 8.27
CA GLU A 96 8.88 3.93 8.41
C GLU A 96 8.42 2.73 7.59
N THR A 97 7.11 2.54 7.47
CA THR A 97 6.53 1.52 6.61
C THR A 97 6.79 1.81 5.13
N VAL A 98 6.64 3.06 4.69
CA VAL A 98 6.99 3.49 3.34
C VAL A 98 8.45 3.17 3.07
N ARG A 99 9.37 3.58 3.95
CA ARG A 99 10.80 3.26 3.80
C ARG A 99 11.01 1.76 3.68
N TYR A 100 10.41 0.97 4.57
CA TYR A 100 10.58 -0.48 4.56
C TYR A 100 10.06 -1.13 3.26
N LEU A 101 8.87 -0.73 2.78
CA LEU A 101 8.31 -1.22 1.53
C LEU A 101 9.19 -0.87 0.32
N LEU A 102 9.74 0.34 0.26
CA LEU A 102 10.69 0.73 -0.78
C LEU A 102 11.97 -0.12 -0.75
N HIS A 103 12.53 -0.38 0.43
CA HIS A 103 13.67 -1.30 0.59
C HIS A 103 13.34 -2.73 0.12
N ARG A 104 12.08 -3.15 0.20
CA ARG A 104 11.59 -4.45 -0.29
C ARG A 104 11.20 -4.44 -1.77
N GLY A 105 11.46 -3.36 -2.51
CA GLY A 105 11.22 -3.27 -3.95
C GLY A 105 9.79 -2.89 -4.33
N ALA A 106 9.09 -2.15 -3.47
CA ALA A 106 7.79 -1.59 -3.82
C ALA A 106 7.88 -0.66 -5.03
N ASP A 107 7.00 -0.88 -6.01
CA ASP A 107 6.90 -0.07 -7.21
C ASP A 107 6.13 1.22 -6.93
N VAL A 108 6.84 2.34 -7.06
CA VAL A 108 6.33 3.70 -6.86
C VAL A 108 5.52 4.24 -8.05
N THR A 109 5.43 3.48 -9.15
CA THR A 109 4.73 3.89 -10.38
C THR A 109 3.33 3.31 -10.50
N ILE A 110 2.96 2.35 -9.64
CA ILE A 110 1.62 1.74 -9.64
C ILE A 110 0.56 2.82 -9.49
N GLN A 111 -0.46 2.76 -10.34
CA GLN A 111 -1.60 3.68 -10.26
C GLN A 111 -2.69 3.10 -9.37
N GLY A 112 -3.10 3.87 -8.36
CA GLY A 112 -4.22 3.61 -7.49
C GLY A 112 -5.39 4.57 -7.73
N THR A 113 -6.56 4.14 -7.26
CA THR A 113 -7.78 4.92 -7.15
C THR A 113 -8.29 4.79 -5.73
N TYR A 114 -8.58 5.92 -5.10
CA TYR A 114 -9.22 6.00 -3.80
C TYR A 114 -10.42 6.94 -3.89
N VAL A 115 -11.44 6.64 -3.09
CA VAL A 115 -12.63 7.47 -3.01
C VAL A 115 -12.86 7.80 -1.55
N ASP A 116 -12.88 9.09 -1.25
CA ASP A 116 -13.37 9.60 0.02
C ASP A 116 -14.82 10.03 -0.20
N GLN A 117 -15.74 9.36 0.48
CA GLN A 117 -17.14 9.74 0.48
C GLN A 117 -17.41 10.49 1.77
N ASP A 118 -17.55 11.81 1.67
CA ASP A 118 -17.97 12.62 2.80
C ASP A 118 -19.35 12.13 3.26
N SER A 119 -19.40 11.54 4.45
CA SER A 119 -20.60 10.98 5.04
C SER A 119 -21.64 12.06 5.38
N VAL A 120 -21.24 13.33 5.44
CA VAL A 120 -22.09 14.46 5.77
C VAL A 120 -22.65 15.13 4.52
N SER A 121 -21.80 15.48 3.54
CA SER A 121 -22.24 16.17 2.32
C SER A 121 -22.63 15.26 1.17
N GLY A 122 -22.29 13.96 1.25
CA GLY A 122 -22.45 13.00 0.15
C GLY A 122 -21.50 13.26 -1.02
N LYS A 123 -20.58 14.23 -0.90
CA LYS A 123 -19.61 14.55 -1.94
C LYS A 123 -18.58 13.43 -2.03
N ILE A 124 -18.46 12.86 -3.22
CA ILE A 124 -17.42 11.88 -3.54
C ILE A 124 -16.20 12.65 -4.04
N THR A 125 -15.09 12.55 -3.32
CA THR A 125 -13.78 12.99 -3.78
C THR A 125 -13.02 11.77 -4.28
N LYS A 126 -12.75 11.73 -5.58
CA LYS A 126 -11.94 10.67 -6.19
C LYS A 126 -10.50 11.15 -6.32
N LEU A 127 -9.57 10.34 -5.86
CA LEU A 127 -8.14 10.54 -6.05
C LEU A 127 -7.59 9.40 -6.89
N ASP A 128 -7.00 9.73 -8.03
CA ASP A 128 -6.29 8.80 -8.90
C ASP A 128 -4.80 9.18 -8.95
N GLY A 129 -3.93 8.18 -9.04
CA GLY A 129 -2.52 8.40 -9.38
C GLY A 129 -1.56 7.46 -8.66
N SER A 130 -0.27 7.82 -8.63
CA SER A 130 0.78 7.05 -8.00
C SER A 130 0.86 7.28 -6.48
N PRO A 131 1.62 6.47 -5.72
CA PRO A 131 1.91 6.77 -4.31
C PRO A 131 2.41 8.21 -4.07
N LEU A 132 3.14 8.80 -5.02
CA LEU A 132 3.60 10.19 -4.92
C LEU A 132 2.44 11.20 -5.05
N SER A 133 1.47 10.97 -5.96
CA SER A 133 0.31 11.87 -6.06
C SER A 133 -0.54 11.80 -4.79
N PHE A 134 -0.66 10.62 -4.20
CA PHE A 134 -1.33 10.41 -2.91
C PHE A 134 -0.62 11.13 -1.76
N ALA A 135 0.71 11.03 -1.67
CA ALA A 135 1.48 11.75 -0.65
C ALA A 135 1.31 13.27 -0.75
N ARG A 136 1.32 13.80 -1.98
CA ARG A 136 1.07 15.24 -2.24
C ARG A 136 -0.35 15.65 -1.85
N ALA A 137 -1.36 14.87 -2.22
CA ALA A 137 -2.75 15.14 -1.86
C ALA A 137 -2.97 15.10 -0.34
N ALA A 138 -2.33 14.15 0.36
CA ALA A 138 -2.35 14.02 1.81
C ALA A 138 -1.46 15.04 2.55
N LYS A 139 -0.67 15.84 1.81
CA LYS A 139 0.28 16.84 2.35
C LYS A 139 1.34 16.24 3.29
N THR A 140 1.79 15.03 3.01
CA THR A 140 2.79 14.31 3.81
C THR A 140 4.21 14.58 3.29
N GLN A 141 4.76 15.75 3.60
CA GLN A 141 6.04 16.22 3.02
C GLN A 141 7.18 15.21 3.18
N ALA A 142 7.33 14.61 4.37
CA ALA A 142 8.36 13.61 4.62
C ALA A 142 8.27 12.41 3.66
N ILE A 143 7.05 11.97 3.32
CA ILE A 143 6.83 10.86 2.38
C ILE A 143 7.07 11.30 0.94
N VAL A 144 6.69 12.53 0.59
CA VAL A 144 7.02 13.13 -0.72
C VAL A 144 8.53 13.10 -0.94
N ASP A 145 9.30 13.61 0.03
CA ASP A 145 10.77 13.66 -0.04
C ASP A 145 11.37 12.25 -0.21
N ILE A 146 10.86 11.26 0.54
CA ILE A 146 11.31 9.86 0.45
C ILE A 146 11.04 9.26 -0.92
N LEU A 147 9.83 9.46 -1.46
CA LEU A 147 9.43 8.89 -2.74
C LEU A 147 10.18 9.54 -3.90
N GLU A 148 10.38 10.87 -3.85
CA GLU A 148 11.17 11.61 -4.82
C GLU A 148 12.64 11.17 -4.77
N GLU A 149 13.25 11.13 -3.58
CA GLU A 149 14.62 10.64 -3.39
C GLU A 149 14.79 9.22 -3.96
N HIS A 150 13.85 8.31 -3.67
CA HIS A 150 13.86 6.95 -4.18
C HIS A 150 13.71 6.90 -5.71
N PHE A 151 12.86 7.74 -6.29
CA PHE A 151 12.66 7.83 -7.74
C PHE A 151 13.93 8.34 -8.45
N PHE A 152 14.57 9.38 -7.91
CA PHE A 152 15.81 9.93 -8.45
C PHE A 152 16.98 8.94 -8.36
N LYS A 153 17.15 8.25 -7.22
CA LYS A 153 18.23 7.26 -7.03
C LYS A 153 18.11 6.06 -7.97
N ASN A 154 16.89 5.66 -8.32
CA ASN A 154 16.63 4.48 -9.14
C ASN A 154 16.47 4.77 -10.65
N GLY A 155 16.84 5.97 -11.11
CA GLY A 155 17.22 6.16 -12.51
C GLY A 155 16.09 6.25 -13.53
N ASN A 156 14.92 6.80 -13.19
CA ASN A 156 13.94 7.23 -14.21
C ASN A 156 14.23 8.68 -14.67
N LEU A 157 15.47 8.91 -15.15
CA LEU A 157 16.02 10.19 -15.63
C LEU A 157 15.30 10.78 -16.87
N ARG A 158 14.16 10.22 -17.31
CA ARG A 158 13.52 10.59 -18.59
C ARG A 158 12.26 11.45 -18.44
N LEU A 159 11.76 11.68 -17.22
CA LEU A 159 10.56 12.50 -16.95
C LEU A 159 10.79 13.61 -15.92
N ALA A 160 12.01 13.75 -15.38
CA ALA A 160 12.36 14.84 -14.47
C ALA A 160 12.46 16.22 -15.17
N MET A 161 12.22 16.30 -16.48
CA MET A 161 12.20 17.55 -17.24
C MET A 161 10.81 18.15 -17.46
N ASP A 162 9.72 17.50 -17.01
CA ASP A 162 8.36 18.03 -17.19
C ASP A 162 7.74 18.63 -15.90
N PHE A 163 8.54 18.81 -14.83
CA PHE A 163 8.09 19.38 -13.55
C PHE A 163 8.61 20.79 -13.23
N ASP A 164 8.96 21.56 -14.26
CA ASP A 164 9.12 23.02 -14.18
C ASP A 164 8.68 23.57 -15.54
N HIS A 165 7.48 24.13 -15.74
CA HIS A 165 6.97 25.31 -15.06
C HIS A 165 5.43 25.26 -14.96
N GLY A 166 4.90 25.58 -13.78
CA GLY A 166 3.56 26.19 -13.72
C GLY A 166 3.56 27.48 -14.55
N PRO A 167 2.40 27.96 -15.03
CA PRO A 167 2.36 29.18 -15.82
C PRO A 167 2.97 30.31 -14.99
N MET A 168 4.14 30.80 -15.41
CA MET A 168 4.62 32.09 -14.96
C MET A 168 3.66 33.12 -15.55
N ASP A 169 2.64 33.44 -14.77
CA ASP A 169 1.80 34.59 -14.99
C ASP A 169 2.58 35.80 -14.43
N SER A 170 3.03 36.71 -15.30
CA SER A 170 2.88 38.17 -15.14
C SER A 170 3.74 39.00 -16.12
N THR A 171 3.04 39.93 -16.76
CA THR A 171 3.44 41.12 -17.55
C THR A 171 3.92 40.95 -18.99
#